data_AF-A0A6J4VD74-F1
#
_entry.id   AF-A0A6J4VD74-F1
#
_cell.length_a   1.000
_cell.length_b   1.000
_cell.length_c   1.000
_cell.angle_alpha   90.00
_cell.angle_beta   90.00
_cell.angle_gamma   90.00
#
_symmetry.space_group_name_H-M   'P 1'
#
loop_
_entity.id
_entity.type
_entity.pdbx_description
1 polymer ?
#
loop_
_entity_poly.entity_id
_entity_poly.type
_entity_poly.pdbx_seq_one_letter_code
_entity_poly.pdbx_strand_id
1 'polypeptide(L)'
;PYRERLHELESVQAAGLALLGEGTSPKGLLPPRVVEDVRYVRISQHPNFVTQVLSQPGAVERLELTLTTTRNNLRQFETYATTYDPKRAQIETEIKALKEAIAFVRASPKETFRFRTQVTRIRTYLYPLVGDPYQIDTRKHGLILAGPNITVRWADPTRKTRSDKKQRQPFLNLDTLQVYLERDWQQAS
;
A
#
# COMPACT_ATOMS: atom_id res chain seq x y z
N PRO A 1 -7.64 -36.73 7.71
CA PRO A 1 -7.13 -35.72 8.66
C PRO A 1 -7.30 -34.25 8.20
N TYR A 2 -6.92 -33.87 6.97
CA TYR A 2 -7.01 -32.46 6.53
C TYR A 2 -8.47 -32.02 6.23
N ARG A 3 -9.28 -32.91 5.64
CA ARG A 3 -10.74 -32.69 5.44
C ARG A 3 -11.52 -32.48 6.74
N GLU A 4 -11.06 -32.99 7.87
CA GLU A 4 -11.72 -32.75 9.17
C GLU A 4 -11.43 -31.34 9.68
N ARG A 5 -10.24 -30.81 9.39
CA ARG A 5 -9.90 -29.41 9.65
C ARG A 5 -10.61 -28.46 8.68
N LEU A 6 -11.01 -28.92 7.49
CA LEU A 6 -11.79 -28.11 6.56
C LEU A 6 -13.05 -27.55 7.23
N HIS A 7 -13.80 -28.40 7.91
CA HIS A 7 -15.04 -28.01 8.57
C HIS A 7 -14.79 -27.00 9.71
N GLU A 8 -13.63 -27.09 10.38
CA GLU A 8 -13.19 -26.12 11.38
C GLU A 8 -12.78 -24.78 10.74
N LEU A 9 -12.10 -24.81 9.59
CA LEU A 9 -11.68 -23.60 8.88
C LEU A 9 -12.86 -22.91 8.18
N GLU A 10 -13.77 -23.69 7.63
CA GLU A 10 -15.04 -23.22 7.06
C GLU A 10 -15.94 -22.64 8.15
N SER A 11 -15.97 -23.22 9.36
CA SER A 11 -16.73 -22.64 10.47
C SER A 11 -16.12 -21.33 10.96
N VAL A 12 -14.79 -21.20 10.99
CA VAL A 12 -14.11 -19.92 11.26
C VAL A 12 -14.38 -18.89 10.17
N GLN A 13 -14.40 -19.32 8.90
CA GLN A 13 -14.79 -18.45 7.78
C GLN A 13 -16.26 -18.02 7.87
N ALA A 14 -17.17 -18.93 8.21
CA ALA A 14 -18.59 -18.65 8.39
C ALA A 14 -18.85 -17.73 9.58
N ALA A 15 -18.17 -17.94 10.71
CA ALA A 15 -18.22 -17.05 11.87
C ALA A 15 -17.66 -15.66 11.53
N GLY A 16 -16.55 -15.60 10.79
CA GLY A 16 -16.00 -14.36 10.26
C GLY A 16 -16.99 -13.63 9.35
N LEU A 17 -17.64 -14.33 8.42
CA LEU A 17 -18.65 -13.76 7.52
C LEU A 17 -19.89 -13.27 8.28
N ALA A 18 -20.36 -14.02 9.28
CA ALA A 18 -21.50 -13.65 10.11
C ALA A 18 -21.24 -12.38 10.94
N LEU A 19 -20.01 -12.22 11.46
CA LEU A 19 -19.57 -11.01 12.17
C LEU A 19 -19.51 -9.77 11.26
N LEU A 20 -19.33 -9.96 9.95
CA LEU A 20 -19.26 -8.86 8.99
C LEU A 20 -20.65 -8.38 8.54
N GLY A 21 -21.71 -9.15 8.77
CA GLY A 21 -23.09 -8.83 8.36
C GLY A 21 -23.28 -8.69 6.84
N GLU A 22 -24.49 -8.97 6.35
CA GLU A 22 -24.88 -8.62 4.97
C GLU A 22 -25.08 -7.09 4.88
N GLY A 23 -23.99 -6.32 4.74
CA GLY A 23 -24.09 -4.91 4.33
C GLY A 23 -23.17 -3.91 5.03
N THR A 24 -22.49 -4.26 6.12
CA THR A 24 -21.64 -3.30 6.84
C THR A 24 -20.31 -3.95 7.17
N SER A 25 -19.30 -3.81 6.31
CA SER A 25 -17.93 -4.22 6.66
C SER A 25 -17.51 -3.44 7.92
N PRO A 26 -17.39 -4.07 9.11
CA PRO A 26 -16.74 -3.43 10.24
C PRO A 26 -15.31 -3.13 9.80
N LYS A 27 -14.97 -1.84 9.84
CA LYS A 27 -13.74 -1.28 9.28
C LYS A 27 -12.52 -2.14 9.67
N GLY A 28 -12.07 -2.97 8.74
CA GLY A 28 -10.77 -3.64 8.81
C GLY A 28 -10.78 -5.17 8.88
N LEU A 29 -11.91 -5.83 9.10
CA LEU A 29 -11.97 -7.30 9.02
C LEU A 29 -12.44 -7.72 7.63
N LEU A 30 -11.55 -8.35 6.88
CA LEU A 30 -11.84 -8.89 5.55
C LEU A 30 -12.16 -10.37 5.70
N PRO A 31 -13.19 -10.90 5.01
CA PRO A 31 -13.55 -12.30 5.16
C PRO A 31 -12.36 -13.17 4.75
N PRO A 32 -11.98 -14.17 5.57
CA PRO A 32 -10.88 -15.05 5.23
C PRO A 32 -11.28 -15.92 4.02
N ARG A 33 -10.31 -16.22 3.16
CA ARG A 33 -10.46 -17.21 2.09
C ARG A 33 -9.76 -18.49 2.54
N VAL A 34 -10.53 -19.58 2.64
CA VAL A 34 -9.99 -20.93 2.91
C VAL A 34 -9.53 -21.58 1.61
N VAL A 35 -8.33 -22.17 1.64
CA VAL A 35 -7.78 -22.95 0.52
C VAL A 35 -7.13 -24.23 1.05
N GLU A 36 -7.49 -25.35 0.43
CA GLU A 36 -6.97 -26.68 0.73
C GLU A 36 -5.91 -27.16 -0.26
N ASP A 37 -5.30 -28.29 0.08
CA ASP A 37 -4.34 -29.01 -0.74
C ASP A 37 -3.21 -28.10 -1.22
N VAL A 38 -2.74 -27.18 -0.38
CA VAL A 38 -1.67 -26.26 -0.75
C VAL A 38 -0.31 -26.89 -0.46
N ARG A 39 0.51 -27.06 -1.50
CA ARG A 39 1.89 -27.55 -1.37
C ARG A 39 2.83 -26.44 -0.92
N TYR A 40 2.66 -25.26 -1.50
CA TYR A 40 3.61 -24.17 -1.36
C TYR A 40 2.92 -22.81 -1.47
N VAL A 41 3.36 -21.87 -0.63
CA VAL A 41 2.87 -20.49 -0.62
C VAL A 41 4.04 -19.55 -0.81
N ARG A 42 3.93 -18.73 -1.87
CA ARG A 42 4.88 -17.65 -2.13
C ARG A 42 4.20 -16.32 -1.83
N ILE A 43 4.75 -15.59 -0.87
CA ILE A 43 4.33 -14.23 -0.56
C ILE A 43 5.34 -13.28 -1.19
N SER A 44 4.88 -12.41 -2.09
CA SER A 44 5.73 -11.42 -2.76
C SER A 44 5.28 -10.00 -2.42
N GLN A 45 6.23 -9.16 -2.02
CA GLN A 45 5.99 -7.75 -1.75
C GLN A 45 6.44 -6.93 -2.94
N HIS A 46 5.59 -6.02 -3.41
CA HIS A 46 5.91 -5.13 -4.53
C HIS A 46 5.63 -3.68 -4.16
N PRO A 47 6.56 -2.74 -4.43
CA PRO A 47 6.21 -1.33 -4.42
C PRO A 47 5.17 -1.10 -5.51
N ASN A 48 4.04 -0.54 -5.13
CA ASN A 48 2.98 -0.13 -6.04
C ASN A 48 2.60 1.32 -5.73
N PHE A 49 1.84 1.95 -6.62
CA PHE A 49 1.35 3.29 -6.39
C PHE A 49 -0.16 3.33 -6.52
N VAL A 50 -0.81 4.05 -5.59
CA VAL A 50 -2.22 4.44 -5.73
C VAL A 50 -2.24 5.89 -6.20
N THR A 51 -3.12 6.18 -7.14
CA THR A 51 -3.27 7.53 -7.69
C THR A 51 -4.61 8.10 -7.27
N GLN A 52 -4.61 9.36 -6.85
CA GLN A 52 -5.81 10.13 -6.55
C GLN A 52 -5.67 11.52 -7.18
N VAL A 53 -6.75 12.01 -7.80
CA VAL A 53 -6.82 13.37 -8.31
C VAL A 53 -7.63 14.20 -7.32
N LEU A 54 -7.07 15.32 -6.88
CA LEU A 54 -7.66 16.21 -5.89
C LEU A 54 -7.81 17.60 -6.47
N SER A 55 -8.89 18.29 -6.08
CA SER A 55 -9.00 19.74 -6.27
C SER A 55 -7.98 20.47 -5.38
N GLN A 56 -7.70 21.74 -5.70
CA GLN A 56 -6.82 22.58 -4.91
C GLN A 56 -7.05 22.51 -3.38
N PRO A 57 -8.28 22.69 -2.83
CA PRO A 57 -8.46 22.66 -1.38
C PRO A 57 -8.17 21.28 -0.79
N GLY A 58 -8.58 20.20 -1.46
CA GLY A 58 -8.26 18.83 -1.02
C GLY A 58 -6.77 18.50 -1.12
N ALA A 59 -6.07 19.05 -2.11
CA ALA A 59 -4.63 18.92 -2.27
C ALA A 59 -3.87 19.62 -1.13
N VAL A 60 -4.29 20.83 -0.73
CA VAL A 60 -3.72 21.55 0.42
C VAL A 60 -3.95 20.76 1.70
N GLU A 61 -5.18 20.33 1.98
CA GLU A 61 -5.51 19.55 3.18
C GLU A 61 -4.65 18.28 3.28
N ARG A 62 -4.49 17.56 2.16
CA ARG A 62 -3.68 16.35 2.11
C ARG A 62 -2.19 16.63 2.38
N LEU A 63 -1.65 17.71 1.81
CA LEU A 63 -0.27 18.10 2.03
C LEU A 63 -0.02 18.58 3.46
N GLU A 64 -0.96 19.31 4.06
CA GLU A 64 -0.89 19.75 5.46
C GLU A 64 -0.95 18.58 6.45
N LEU A 65 -1.81 17.60 6.18
CA LEU A 65 -1.84 16.35 6.94
C LEU A 65 -0.49 15.64 6.85
N THR A 66 0.06 15.52 5.63
CA THR A 66 1.37 14.88 5.40
C THR A 66 2.48 15.63 6.14
N LEU A 67 2.51 16.96 6.07
CA LEU A 67 3.45 17.81 6.81
C LEU A 67 3.35 17.61 8.33
N THR A 68 2.13 17.51 8.85
CA THR A 68 1.89 17.28 10.28
C THR A 68 2.42 15.90 10.71
N THR A 69 2.14 14.85 9.92
CA THR A 69 2.68 13.51 10.17
C THR A 69 4.21 13.49 10.10
N THR A 70 4.82 14.08 9.07
CA THR A 70 6.28 14.14 8.93
C THR A 70 6.95 14.87 10.09
N ARG A 71 6.36 15.98 10.58
CA ARG A 71 6.83 16.67 11.78
C ARG A 71 6.73 15.82 13.05
N ASN A 72 5.63 15.09 13.21
CA ASN A 72 5.46 14.19 14.35
C ASN A 72 6.47 13.05 14.31
N ASN A 73 6.74 12.50 13.12
CA ASN A 73 7.78 11.49 12.92
C ASN A 73 9.17 12.06 13.25
N LEU A 74 9.47 13.30 12.85
CA LEU A 74 10.73 13.96 13.23
C LEU A 74 10.87 14.07 14.75
N ARG A 75 9.84 14.56 15.44
CA ARG A 75 9.85 14.68 16.92
C ARG A 75 10.05 13.33 17.60
N GLN A 76 9.37 12.29 17.13
CA GLN A 76 9.55 10.94 17.65
C GLN A 76 10.96 10.42 17.36
N PHE A 77 11.50 10.69 16.17
CA PHE A 77 12.84 10.31 15.78
C PHE A 77 13.90 10.98 16.66
N GLU A 78 13.75 12.27 16.96
CA GLU A 78 14.62 13.03 17.86
C GLU A 78 14.65 12.47 19.28
N THR A 79 13.62 11.75 19.72
CA THR A 79 13.61 11.03 21.01
C THR A 79 14.58 9.84 21.02
N TYR A 80 14.83 9.20 19.88
CA TYR A 80 15.54 7.92 19.79
C TYR A 80 16.85 7.97 19.00
N ALA A 81 17.10 9.03 18.24
CA ALA A 81 18.27 9.16 17.38
C ALA A 81 19.20 10.29 17.84
N THR A 82 20.48 10.17 17.47
CA THR A 82 21.47 11.23 17.73
C THR A 82 21.29 12.39 16.76
N THR A 83 21.73 13.58 17.16
CA THR A 83 21.63 14.84 16.41
C THR A 83 22.23 14.77 14.99
N TYR A 84 23.15 13.83 14.76
CA TYR A 84 23.92 13.67 13.52
C TYR A 84 23.40 12.56 12.60
N ASP A 85 22.22 12.00 12.87
CA ASP A 85 21.67 10.95 12.01
C ASP A 85 21.31 11.53 10.62
N PRO A 86 21.82 10.98 9.51
CA PRO A 86 21.52 11.46 8.16
C PRO A 86 20.03 11.44 7.82
N LYS A 87 19.22 10.58 8.46
CA LYS A 87 17.76 10.56 8.29
C LYS A 87 17.10 11.84 8.79
N ARG A 88 17.69 12.52 9.78
CA ARG A 88 17.17 13.80 10.26
C ARG A 88 17.21 14.85 9.16
N ALA A 89 18.37 15.01 8.52
CA ALA A 89 18.56 15.97 7.42
C ALA A 89 17.62 15.67 6.24
N GLN A 90 17.38 14.38 5.97
CA GLN A 90 16.38 13.96 4.99
C GLN A 90 14.97 14.45 5.39
N ILE A 91 14.50 14.14 6.60
CA ILE A 91 13.16 14.52 7.07
C ILE A 91 12.98 16.06 7.08
N GLU A 92 14.01 16.81 7.49
CA GLU A 92 13.99 18.28 7.44
C GLU A 92 13.85 18.81 6.01
N THR A 93 14.54 18.18 5.05
CA THR A 93 14.42 18.49 3.62
C THR A 93 13.00 18.17 3.12
N GLU A 94 12.40 17.04 3.52
CA GLU A 94 11.01 16.70 3.20
C GLU A 94 10.03 17.74 3.75
N ILE A 95 10.22 18.18 5.00
CA ILE A 95 9.39 19.23 5.61
C ILE A 95 9.48 20.54 4.83
N LYS A 96 10.68 20.92 4.39
CA LYS A 96 10.88 22.12 3.57
C LYS A 96 10.16 21.99 2.23
N ALA A 97 10.35 20.88 1.52
CA ALA A 97 9.70 20.60 0.25
C ALA A 97 8.17 20.59 0.36
N LEU A 98 7.62 20.04 1.45
CA LEU A 98 6.19 20.05 1.73
C LEU A 98 5.65 21.47 1.92
N LYS A 99 6.36 22.35 2.63
CA LYS A 99 5.94 23.75 2.80
C LYS A 99 5.95 24.50 1.47
N GLU A 100 6.98 24.31 0.66
CA GLU A 100 7.09 24.92 -0.68
C GLU A 100 5.97 24.42 -1.60
N ALA A 101 5.68 23.11 -1.58
CA ALA A 101 4.57 22.52 -2.31
C ALA A 101 3.21 23.08 -1.86
N ILE A 102 2.97 23.22 -0.55
CA ILE A 102 1.72 23.81 -0.04
C ILE A 102 1.57 25.26 -0.52
N ALA A 103 2.65 26.05 -0.45
CA ALA A 103 2.64 27.43 -0.94
C ALA A 103 2.33 27.50 -2.45
N PHE A 104 2.95 26.62 -3.24
CA PHE A 104 2.69 26.49 -4.67
C PHE A 104 1.22 26.12 -4.98
N VAL A 105 0.69 25.08 -4.34
CA VAL A 105 -0.71 24.66 -4.52
C VAL A 105 -1.69 25.77 -4.11
N ARG A 106 -1.39 26.53 -3.06
CA ARG A 106 -2.18 27.70 -2.65
C ARG A 106 -2.16 28.82 -3.70
N ALA A 107 -1.03 29.01 -4.39
CA ALA A 107 -0.86 30.01 -5.43
C ALA A 107 -1.45 29.61 -6.80
N SER A 108 -1.85 28.35 -6.99
CA SER A 108 -2.42 27.80 -8.22
C SER A 108 -3.95 27.60 -8.12
N PRO A 109 -4.78 28.66 -8.17
CA PRO A 109 -6.22 28.53 -8.13
C PRO A 109 -6.74 27.82 -9.39
N LYS A 110 -7.77 26.99 -9.22
CA LYS A 110 -8.45 26.20 -10.28
C LYS A 110 -7.66 25.02 -10.86
N GLU A 111 -6.46 24.74 -10.36
CA GLU A 111 -5.72 23.55 -10.77
C GLU A 111 -6.17 22.30 -9.99
N THR A 112 -6.07 21.15 -10.65
CA THR A 112 -6.20 19.84 -10.02
C THR A 112 -4.84 19.17 -9.95
N PHE A 113 -4.65 18.38 -8.90
CA PHE A 113 -3.36 17.81 -8.54
C PHE A 113 -3.49 16.31 -8.44
N ARG A 114 -2.53 15.61 -9.04
CA ARG A 114 -2.47 14.15 -8.98
C ARG A 114 -1.47 13.73 -7.91
N PHE A 115 -1.98 13.05 -6.90
CA PHE A 115 -1.21 12.44 -5.84
C PHE A 115 -0.95 10.99 -6.19
N ARG A 116 0.31 10.60 -6.14
CA ARG A 116 0.76 9.23 -6.36
C ARG A 116 1.47 8.76 -5.10
N THR A 117 0.77 7.95 -4.31
CA THR A 117 1.25 7.46 -3.01
C THR A 117 1.81 6.05 -3.17
N GLN A 118 3.03 5.83 -2.69
CA GLN A 118 3.64 4.52 -2.66
C GLN A 118 2.94 3.65 -1.61
N VAL A 119 2.56 2.43 -2.02
CA VAL A 119 1.95 1.43 -1.15
C VAL A 119 2.61 0.08 -1.40
N THR A 120 2.88 -0.67 -0.34
CA THR A 120 3.41 -2.04 -0.47
C THR A 120 2.26 -2.98 -0.81
N ARG A 121 2.26 -3.56 -2.01
CA ARG A 121 1.26 -4.56 -2.41
C ARG A 121 1.82 -5.94 -2.12
N ILE A 122 1.12 -6.65 -1.25
CA ILE A 122 1.40 -8.06 -0.97
C ILE A 122 0.58 -8.88 -1.96
N ARG A 123 1.26 -9.76 -2.69
CA ARG A 123 0.64 -10.75 -3.58
C ARG A 123 0.94 -12.11 -3.01
N THR A 124 -0.09 -12.89 -2.76
CA THR A 124 0.06 -14.26 -2.31
C THR A 124 -0.24 -15.19 -3.47
N TYR A 125 0.75 -16.00 -3.85
CA TYR A 125 0.63 -17.03 -4.86
C TYR A 125 0.49 -18.37 -4.15
N LEU A 126 -0.57 -19.09 -4.47
CA LEU A 126 -0.84 -20.42 -3.97
C LEU A 126 -0.49 -21.45 -5.03
N TYR A 127 0.22 -22.49 -4.61
CA TYR A 127 0.58 -23.63 -5.42
C TYR A 127 -0.14 -24.85 -4.83
N PRO A 128 -1.31 -25.22 -5.38
CA PRO A 128 -2.02 -26.40 -4.93
C PRO A 128 -1.24 -27.68 -5.29
N LEU A 129 -1.56 -28.79 -4.64
CA LEU A 129 -1.04 -30.13 -4.92
C LEU A 129 -1.53 -30.61 -6.29
N VAL A 130 -2.72 -30.16 -6.69
CA VAL A 130 -3.37 -30.47 -7.97
C VAL A 130 -3.84 -29.16 -8.61
N GLY A 131 -3.47 -28.93 -9.87
CA GLY A 131 -3.89 -27.75 -10.64
C GLY A 131 -2.85 -26.64 -10.73
N ASP A 132 -3.24 -25.55 -11.40
CA ASP A 132 -2.33 -24.45 -11.69
C ASP A 132 -2.18 -23.46 -10.53
N PRO A 133 -0.99 -22.85 -10.38
CA PRO A 133 -0.79 -21.79 -9.39
C PRO A 133 -1.69 -20.59 -9.68
N TYR A 134 -2.26 -19.99 -8.64
CA TYR A 134 -3.10 -18.81 -8.77
C TYR A 134 -2.81 -17.75 -7.71
N GLN A 135 -3.21 -16.51 -8.01
CA GLN A 135 -2.92 -15.35 -7.18
C GLN A 135 -4.15 -14.95 -6.35
N ILE A 136 -3.93 -14.68 -5.07
CA ILE A 136 -4.90 -14.04 -4.18
C ILE A 136 -4.38 -12.65 -3.78
N ASP A 137 -5.26 -11.65 -3.86
CA ASP A 137 -4.98 -10.32 -3.33
C ASP A 137 -5.34 -10.27 -1.84
N THR A 138 -4.32 -10.32 -0.98
CA THR A 138 -4.46 -10.31 0.49
C THR A 138 -4.91 -8.98 1.05
N ARG A 139 -4.90 -7.90 0.25
CA ARG A 139 -5.52 -6.63 0.67
C ARG A 139 -7.04 -6.69 0.71
N LYS A 140 -7.64 -7.72 0.13
CA LYS A 140 -9.10 -7.89 0.04
C LYS A 140 -9.64 -9.02 0.92
N HIS A 141 -8.78 -9.91 1.44
CA HIS A 141 -9.18 -11.09 2.20
C HIS A 141 -8.09 -11.48 3.21
N GLY A 142 -8.50 -11.97 4.39
CA GLY A 142 -7.62 -12.82 5.21
C GLY A 142 -7.35 -14.15 4.48
N LEU A 143 -6.27 -14.85 4.81
CA LEU A 143 -5.94 -16.13 4.17
C LEU A 143 -5.73 -17.21 5.23
N ILE A 144 -6.47 -18.31 5.11
CA ILE A 144 -6.37 -19.50 5.95
C ILE A 144 -5.99 -20.68 5.05
N LEU A 145 -4.97 -21.44 5.43
CA LEU A 145 -4.35 -22.46 4.59
C LEU A 145 -4.31 -23.82 5.31
N ALA A 146 -4.67 -24.88 4.59
CA ALA A 146 -4.54 -26.27 5.04
C ALA A 146 -3.88 -27.15 3.98
N GLY A 147 -3.01 -28.05 4.43
CA GLY A 147 -2.28 -28.97 3.55
C GLY A 147 -1.15 -29.71 4.27
N PRO A 148 -0.68 -30.84 3.74
CA PRO A 148 0.47 -31.55 4.27
C PRO A 148 1.77 -30.77 4.02
N ASN A 149 2.54 -30.50 5.07
CA ASN A 149 3.87 -29.88 4.99
C ASN A 149 3.92 -28.53 4.23
N ILE A 150 2.93 -27.64 4.45
CA ILE A 150 2.88 -26.33 3.81
C ILE A 150 4.18 -25.56 4.09
N THR A 151 4.86 -25.17 3.02
CA THR A 151 6.01 -24.26 3.12
C THR A 151 5.59 -22.85 2.71
N VAL A 152 5.77 -21.88 3.60
CA VAL A 152 5.55 -20.45 3.33
C VAL A 152 6.90 -19.78 3.11
N ARG A 153 7.08 -19.12 1.96
CA ARG A 153 8.29 -18.34 1.68
C ARG A 153 7.95 -16.91 1.31
N TRP A 154 8.63 -15.99 1.98
CA TRP A 154 8.73 -14.61 1.55
C TRP A 154 9.74 -14.54 0.41
N ALA A 155 9.30 -14.04 -0.73
CA ALA A 155 10.16 -13.85 -1.89
C ALA A 155 10.27 -12.36 -2.19
N ASP A 156 11.50 -11.92 -2.42
CA ASP A 156 11.74 -10.61 -2.98
C ASP A 156 11.08 -10.50 -4.37
N PRO A 157 10.67 -9.30 -4.79
CA PRO A 157 10.06 -9.10 -6.09
C PRO A 157 11.07 -9.40 -7.22
N THR A 158 11.03 -10.63 -7.75
CA THR A 158 11.91 -11.12 -8.83
C THR A 158 11.65 -10.48 -10.21
N ARG A 159 10.86 -9.42 -10.31
CA ARG A 159 10.59 -8.73 -11.58
C ARG A 159 10.83 -7.23 -11.44
N LYS A 160 11.97 -6.76 -11.99
CA LYS A 160 12.06 -5.42 -12.53
C LYS A 160 11.16 -5.39 -13.77
N THR A 161 9.89 -5.04 -13.60
CA THR A 161 9.06 -4.64 -14.76
C THR A 161 9.76 -3.46 -15.41
N ARG A 162 10.32 -3.67 -16.61
CA ARG A 162 10.85 -2.60 -17.45
C ARG A 162 9.68 -1.69 -17.80
N SER A 163 9.58 -0.61 -17.04
CA SER A 163 8.56 0.41 -17.24
C SER A 163 9.22 1.47 -18.12
N ASP A 164 9.10 1.33 -19.44
CA ASP A 164 9.36 2.40 -20.41
C ASP A 164 8.27 3.48 -20.29
N LYS A 165 8.16 4.06 -19.09
CA LYS A 165 7.27 5.19 -18.85
C LYS A 165 8.09 6.45 -19.04
N LYS A 166 7.62 7.30 -19.96
CA LYS A 166 8.04 8.71 -20.06
C LYS A 166 8.23 9.24 -18.64
N GLN A 167 9.46 9.62 -18.29
CA GLN A 167 9.77 10.17 -16.97
C GLN A 167 9.05 11.51 -16.84
N ARG A 168 8.00 11.54 -16.02
CA ARG A 168 7.29 12.76 -15.63
C ARG A 168 7.98 13.29 -14.39
N GLN A 169 8.37 14.56 -14.39
CA GLN A 169 8.94 15.17 -13.21
C GLN A 169 7.80 15.67 -12.30
N PRO A 170 7.61 15.11 -11.10
CA PRO A 170 6.69 15.69 -10.12
C PRO A 170 7.28 17.00 -9.59
N PHE A 171 6.43 17.97 -9.24
CA PHE A 171 6.90 19.18 -8.56
C PHE A 171 7.20 18.93 -7.08
N LEU A 172 6.62 17.86 -6.50
CA LEU A 172 6.98 17.34 -5.19
C LEU A 172 7.30 15.85 -5.31
N ASN A 173 8.54 15.47 -4.96
CA ASN A 173 9.00 14.09 -4.92
C ASN A 173 9.51 13.74 -3.53
N LEU A 174 8.74 12.98 -2.77
CA LEU A 174 9.13 12.38 -1.50
C LEU A 174 9.17 10.86 -1.67
N ASP A 175 9.86 10.15 -0.76
CA ASP A 175 10.02 8.69 -0.81
C ASP A 175 8.69 7.94 -0.93
N THR A 176 7.63 8.45 -0.33
CA THR A 176 6.31 7.80 -0.31
C THR A 176 5.23 8.55 -1.08
N LEU A 177 5.50 9.79 -1.51
CA LEU A 177 4.50 10.65 -2.13
C LEU A 177 5.09 11.45 -3.29
N GLN A 178 4.45 11.35 -4.45
CA GLN A 178 4.75 12.18 -5.60
C GLN A 178 3.52 12.99 -5.97
N VAL A 179 3.69 14.28 -6.26
CA VAL A 179 2.59 15.17 -6.65
C VAL A 179 2.89 15.81 -8.00
N TYR A 180 1.88 15.76 -8.87
CA TYR A 180 1.94 16.28 -10.23
C TYR A 180 0.81 17.29 -10.44
N LEU A 181 1.03 18.25 -11.32
CA LEU A 181 -0.07 18.99 -11.93
C LEU A 181 -0.83 18.07 -12.90
N GLU A 182 -2.15 18.03 -12.79
CA GLU A 182 -2.96 17.14 -13.62
C GLU A 182 -2.84 17.48 -15.12
N ARG A 183 -2.71 18.77 -15.46
CA ARG A 183 -2.51 19.20 -16.86
C ARG A 183 -1.21 18.66 -17.46
N ASP A 184 -0.11 18.72 -16.73
CA ASP A 184 1.21 18.24 -17.18
C ASP A 184 1.19 16.71 -17.32
N TRP A 185 0.43 16.06 -16.44
CA TRP A 185 0.18 14.62 -16.50
C TRP A 185 -0.62 14.22 -17.74
N GLN A 186 -1.65 14.98 -18.10
CA GLN A 186 -2.50 14.71 -19.27
C GLN A 186 -1.74 14.96 -20.58
N GLN A 187 -1.00 16.05 -20.70
CA GLN A 187 -0.22 16.38 -21.91
C GLN A 187 0.90 15.36 -22.21
N ALA A 188 1.41 14.68 -21.18
CA ALA A 188 2.43 13.65 -21.32
C ALA A 188 1.87 12.23 -21.55
N SER A 189 0.54 12.06 -21.59
CA SER A 189 -0.16 10.77 -21.82
C SER A 189 -0.51 10.59 -23.28
#